data_AF-A0A535QKB7-F1
#
_entry.id   AF-A0A535QKB7-F1
#
_cell.length_a   1.000
_cell.length_b   1.000
_cell.length_c   1.000
_cell.angle_alpha   90.00
_cell.angle_beta   90.00
_cell.angle_gamma   90.00
#
_symmetry.space_group_name_H-M   'P 1'
#
loop_
_entity.id
_entity.type
_entity.pdbx_description
1 polymer ?
#
loop_
_entity_poly.entity_id
_entity_poly.type
_entity_poly.pdbx_seq_one_letter_code
_entity_poly.pdbx_strand_id
1 'polypeptide(L)'
;MLGVLGLGGTTPLPALVFGRQWEWLTYDRFALWGAIALLPLAGIAISHLLSLRIAAGRVLAIAALTGVSLFAGADAVMSVLGPALPYQRDLQPIAQFMNNGRTAWRYQTFGVGDPGARLGTMTPATTIDGTYYTARRVPVLARSGIGMLDAALWWDPSGTTLRRALAVANHYSIRWAFVLDPRYGSYLHAAGFVPREPLPGGIEVWENPTAPRLPAAALRFGVPDVQGVLWGTLPLASFALVLLLAAVQSVAGLLEPNRKRQTTPVPSGLRPQAVGSR
;
A
#
# COMPACT_ATOMS: atom_id res chain seq x y z
N MET A 1 10.74 -16.83 3.28
CA MET A 1 11.55 -15.76 2.64
C MET A 1 10.86 -14.40 2.72
N LEU A 2 9.64 -14.20 2.18
CA LEU A 2 8.92 -12.91 2.23
C LEU A 2 8.73 -12.36 3.66
N GLY A 3 8.29 -13.18 4.61
CA GLY A 3 8.13 -12.75 6.01
C GLY A 3 9.44 -12.31 6.67
N VAL A 4 10.55 -12.98 6.36
CA VAL A 4 11.89 -12.63 6.89
C VAL A 4 12.42 -11.35 6.25
N LEU A 5 12.14 -11.13 4.95
CA LEU A 5 12.44 -9.85 4.30
C LEU A 5 11.57 -8.72 4.89
N GLY A 6 10.30 -8.99 5.21
CA GLY A 6 9.38 -8.04 5.83
C GLY A 6 9.78 -7.55 7.23
N LEU A 7 10.69 -8.26 7.90
CA LEU A 7 11.27 -7.83 9.18
C LEU A 7 12.27 -6.67 9.04
N GLY A 8 12.62 -6.29 7.81
CA GLY A 8 13.48 -5.15 7.52
C GLY A 8 14.82 -5.24 8.25
N GLY A 9 15.23 -4.15 8.90
CA GLY A 9 16.51 -4.02 9.60
C GLY A 9 16.70 -4.89 10.83
N THR A 10 15.67 -5.63 11.29
CA THR A 10 15.81 -6.56 12.41
C THR A 10 16.47 -7.89 11.99
N THR A 11 16.70 -8.11 10.69
CA THR A 11 17.51 -9.22 10.17
C THR A 11 18.56 -8.69 9.19
N PRO A 12 19.73 -9.35 9.05
CA PRO A 12 20.75 -8.92 8.08
C PRO A 12 20.39 -9.25 6.63
N LEU A 13 19.32 -10.03 6.41
CA LEU A 13 18.95 -10.56 5.09
C LEU A 13 18.63 -9.48 4.05
N PRO A 14 17.82 -8.44 4.35
CA PRO A 14 17.57 -7.38 3.37
C PRO A 14 18.83 -6.65 2.93
N ALA A 15 19.77 -6.39 3.84
CA ALA A 15 21.04 -5.75 3.51
C ALA A 15 21.91 -6.63 2.61
N LEU A 16 21.92 -7.95 2.84
CA LEU A 16 22.65 -8.91 2.00
C LEU A 16 22.05 -9.05 0.59
N VAL A 17 20.72 -9.06 0.48
CA VAL A 17 20.02 -9.29 -0.79
C VAL A 17 19.95 -8.03 -1.66
N PHE A 18 19.69 -6.86 -1.05
CA PHE A 18 19.45 -5.61 -1.78
C PHE A 18 20.62 -4.62 -1.74
N GLY A 19 21.70 -4.94 -1.03
CA GLY A 19 22.80 -3.99 -0.80
C GLY A 19 22.26 -2.69 -0.22
N ARG A 20 22.82 -1.53 -0.60
CA ARG A 20 22.40 -0.21 -0.09
C ARG A 20 20.94 0.16 -0.34
N GLN A 21 20.24 -0.54 -1.24
CA GLN A 21 18.83 -0.26 -1.54
C GLN A 21 17.90 -0.69 -0.39
N TRP A 22 18.38 -1.56 0.50
CA TRP A 22 17.62 -2.07 1.64
C TRP A 22 17.12 -0.95 2.57
N GLU A 23 17.85 0.14 2.72
CA GLU A 23 17.49 1.29 3.58
C GLU A 23 16.23 2.02 3.09
N TRP A 24 15.84 1.79 1.82
CA TRP A 24 14.83 2.58 1.13
C TRP A 24 13.60 1.78 0.69
N LEU A 25 13.60 0.45 0.88
CA LEU A 25 12.46 -0.40 0.56
C LEU A 25 11.36 -0.31 1.61
N THR A 26 10.12 -0.16 1.16
CA THR A 26 8.94 -0.26 2.03
C THR A 26 8.67 -1.72 2.38
N TYR A 27 9.15 -2.14 3.55
CA TYR A 27 9.05 -3.53 4.00
C TYR A 27 7.63 -4.01 4.29
N ASP A 28 6.69 -3.09 4.51
CA ASP A 28 5.26 -3.38 4.67
C ASP A 28 4.70 -4.23 3.54
N ARG A 29 5.21 -4.06 2.29
CA ARG A 29 4.78 -4.88 1.16
C ARG A 29 5.18 -6.34 1.33
N PHE A 30 6.40 -6.61 1.80
CA PHE A 30 6.83 -7.98 2.06
C PHE A 30 6.14 -8.58 3.29
N ALA A 31 5.87 -7.77 4.32
CA ALA A 31 5.11 -8.20 5.48
C ALA A 31 3.66 -8.57 5.09
N LEU A 32 2.99 -7.74 4.28
CA LEU A 32 1.66 -8.00 3.75
C LEU A 32 1.63 -9.30 2.94
N TRP A 33 2.49 -9.44 1.94
CA TRP A 33 2.53 -10.65 1.11
C TRP A 33 2.98 -11.88 1.91
N GLY A 34 3.87 -11.69 2.88
CA GLY A 34 4.27 -12.73 3.83
C GLY A 34 3.09 -13.22 4.67
N ALA A 35 2.28 -12.31 5.19
CA ALA A 35 1.08 -12.63 5.95
C ALA A 35 0.04 -13.37 5.09
N ILE A 36 -0.23 -12.89 3.87
CA ILE A 36 -1.13 -13.55 2.91
C ILE A 36 -0.65 -14.98 2.61
N ALA A 37 0.64 -15.15 2.33
CA ALA A 37 1.23 -16.46 2.05
C ALA A 37 1.18 -17.42 3.26
N LEU A 38 1.12 -16.90 4.49
CA LEU A 38 1.00 -17.68 5.72
C LEU A 38 -0.45 -18.10 6.02
N LEU A 39 -1.47 -17.49 5.40
CA LEU A 39 -2.88 -17.80 5.66
C LEU A 39 -3.24 -19.29 5.48
N PRO A 40 -2.81 -20.00 4.40
CA PRO A 40 -3.12 -21.42 4.26
C PRO A 40 -2.51 -22.28 5.37
N LEU A 41 -1.28 -21.97 5.79
CA LEU A 41 -0.59 -22.67 6.87
C LEU A 41 -1.26 -22.41 8.21
N ALA A 42 -1.67 -21.17 8.48
CA ALA A 42 -2.46 -20.82 9.65
C ALA A 42 -3.81 -21.56 9.65
N GLY A 43 -4.48 -21.67 8.50
CA GLY A 43 -5.71 -22.43 8.34
C GLY A 43 -5.53 -23.92 8.66
N ILE A 44 -4.47 -24.54 8.13
CA ILE A 44 -4.11 -25.94 8.44
C ILE A 44 -3.84 -26.10 9.94
N ALA A 45 -3.04 -25.22 10.54
CA ALA A 45 -2.75 -25.27 11.98
C ALA A 45 -4.03 -25.17 12.83
N ILE A 46 -4.91 -24.22 12.53
CA ILE A 46 -6.20 -24.06 13.21
C ILE A 46 -7.07 -25.32 13.02
N SER A 47 -7.13 -25.88 11.80
CA SER A 47 -7.88 -27.12 11.54
C SER A 47 -7.38 -28.29 12.38
N HIS A 48 -6.05 -28.42 12.53
CA HIS A 48 -5.45 -29.43 13.39
C HIS A 48 -5.80 -29.19 14.85
N LEU A 49 -5.69 -27.96 15.37
CA LEU A 49 -6.06 -27.64 16.74
C LEU A 49 -7.54 -27.94 17.03
N LEU A 50 -8.44 -27.64 16.09
CA LEU A 50 -9.86 -27.97 16.20
C LEU A 50 -10.12 -29.49 16.19
N SER A 51 -9.31 -30.24 15.46
CA SER A 51 -9.39 -31.71 15.38
C SER A 51 -8.88 -32.43 16.64
N LEU A 52 -8.10 -31.75 17.49
CA LEU A 52 -7.62 -32.33 18.74
C LEU A 52 -8.79 -32.74 19.62
N ARG A 53 -8.66 -33.89 20.29
CA ARG A 53 -9.62 -34.35 21.31
C ARG A 53 -9.44 -33.64 22.66
N ILE A 54 -8.44 -32.77 22.76
CA ILE A 54 -8.11 -32.02 23.97
C ILE A 54 -8.88 -30.69 23.93
N ALA A 55 -9.71 -30.44 24.94
CA ALA A 55 -10.53 -29.23 25.03
C ALA A 55 -9.70 -27.94 24.93
N ALA A 56 -8.51 -27.91 25.55
CA ALA A 56 -7.60 -26.77 25.50
C ALA A 56 -7.20 -26.38 24.06
N GLY A 57 -6.96 -27.36 23.18
CA GLY A 57 -6.60 -27.10 21.78
C GLY A 57 -7.75 -26.45 20.99
N ARG A 58 -8.98 -26.89 21.23
CA ARG A 58 -10.19 -26.29 20.64
C ARG A 58 -10.45 -24.89 21.16
N VAL A 59 -10.33 -24.69 22.48
CA VAL A 59 -10.47 -23.36 23.10
C VAL A 59 -9.45 -22.39 22.53
N LEU A 60 -8.19 -22.82 22.38
CA LEU A 60 -7.13 -21.99 21.80
C LEU A 60 -7.43 -21.60 20.34
N ALA A 61 -7.89 -22.54 19.51
CA ALA A 61 -8.26 -22.26 18.13
C ALA A 61 -9.44 -21.27 18.02
N ILE A 62 -10.49 -21.47 18.83
CA ILE A 62 -11.65 -20.57 18.87
C ILE A 62 -11.23 -19.18 19.35
N ALA A 63 -10.41 -19.10 20.41
CA ALA A 63 -9.91 -17.83 20.92
C ALA A 63 -9.07 -17.07 19.88
N ALA A 64 -8.20 -17.77 19.13
CA ALA A 64 -7.41 -17.19 18.06
C ALA A 64 -8.29 -16.64 16.93
N LEU A 65 -9.27 -17.42 16.46
CA LEU A 65 -10.20 -16.99 15.40
C LEU A 65 -11.05 -15.79 15.84
N THR A 66 -11.57 -15.81 17.06
CA THR A 66 -12.34 -14.71 17.63
C THR A 66 -11.49 -13.45 17.78
N GLY A 67 -10.25 -13.58 18.28
CA GLY A 67 -9.32 -12.46 18.43
C GLY A 67 -9.00 -11.79 17.09
N VAL A 68 -8.66 -12.58 16.06
CA VAL A 68 -8.41 -12.07 14.70
C VAL A 68 -9.65 -11.38 14.14
N SER A 69 -10.84 -11.97 14.32
CA SER A 69 -12.10 -11.41 13.81
C SER A 69 -12.46 -10.10 14.51
N LEU A 70 -12.28 -10.01 15.83
CA LEU A 70 -12.50 -8.79 16.59
C LEU A 70 -11.52 -7.69 16.19
N PHE A 71 -10.23 -8.02 16.03
CA PHE A 71 -9.22 -7.06 15.58
C PHE A 71 -9.55 -6.52 14.18
N ALA A 72 -9.84 -7.40 13.22
CA ALA A 72 -10.21 -6.99 11.86
C ALA A 72 -11.51 -6.17 11.83
N GLY A 73 -12.51 -6.55 12.64
CA GLY A 73 -13.75 -5.80 12.77
C GLY A 73 -13.54 -4.40 13.37
N ALA A 74 -12.73 -4.28 14.41
CA ALA A 74 -12.40 -3.00 15.03
C ALA A 74 -11.67 -2.07 14.04
N ASP A 75 -10.70 -2.61 13.29
CA ASP A 75 -9.95 -1.85 12.27
C ASP A 75 -10.86 -1.34 11.14
N ALA A 76 -11.78 -2.19 10.65
CA ALA A 76 -12.77 -1.80 9.65
C ALA A 76 -13.73 -0.72 10.16
N VAL A 77 -14.20 -0.85 11.40
CA VAL A 77 -15.07 0.17 12.04
C VAL A 77 -14.33 1.48 12.21
N MET A 78 -13.09 1.47 12.69
CA MET A 78 -12.27 2.69 12.81
C MET A 78 -12.00 3.34 11.46
N SER A 79 -11.84 2.55 10.40
CA SER A 79 -11.63 3.07 9.05
C SER A 79 -12.88 3.73 8.44
N VAL A 80 -14.08 3.26 8.79
CA VAL A 80 -15.35 3.75 8.23
C VAL A 80 -16.01 4.82 9.10
N LEU A 81 -15.99 4.64 10.43
CA LEU A 81 -16.69 5.47 11.41
C LEU A 81 -15.75 6.30 12.27
N GLY A 82 -14.43 6.09 12.18
CA GLY A 82 -13.47 6.97 12.81
C GLY A 82 -13.68 8.41 12.33
N PRO A 83 -13.39 9.43 13.16
CA PRO A 83 -13.44 10.80 12.70
C PRO A 83 -12.59 10.88 11.43
N ALA A 84 -13.17 11.40 10.35
CA ALA A 84 -12.42 11.72 9.15
C ALA A 84 -11.23 12.55 9.64
N LEU A 85 -10.05 11.95 9.61
CA LEU A 85 -8.86 12.63 10.11
C LEU A 85 -8.78 13.95 9.34
N PRO A 86 -8.29 15.06 9.94
CA PRO A 86 -8.38 16.39 9.32
C PRO A 86 -7.81 16.50 7.89
N TYR A 87 -7.08 15.47 7.45
CA TYR A 87 -6.54 15.24 6.11
C TYR A 87 -7.51 14.59 5.08
N GLN A 88 -8.61 13.93 5.48
CA GLN A 88 -9.60 13.31 4.57
C GLN A 88 -10.60 14.33 4.00
N ARG A 89 -10.13 15.49 3.52
CA ARG A 89 -11.00 16.49 2.89
C ARG A 89 -11.39 16.08 1.46
N ASP A 90 -12.49 16.66 0.99
CA ASP A 90 -12.93 16.51 -0.39
C ASP A 90 -11.91 17.13 -1.37
N LEU A 91 -11.30 16.28 -2.18
CA LEU A 91 -10.32 16.64 -3.21
C LEU A 91 -10.98 16.97 -4.56
N GLN A 92 -12.29 16.72 -4.67
CA GLN A 92 -13.05 16.92 -5.90
C GLN A 92 -12.96 18.35 -6.43
N PRO A 93 -13.02 19.42 -5.60
CA PRO A 93 -12.89 20.79 -6.10
C PRO A 93 -11.54 21.02 -6.79
N ILE A 94 -10.45 20.50 -6.22
CA ILE A 94 -9.10 20.61 -6.80
C ILE A 94 -9.03 19.85 -8.13
N ALA A 95 -9.52 18.61 -8.16
CA ALA A 95 -9.52 17.79 -9.36
C ALA A 95 -10.34 18.43 -10.50
N GLN A 96 -11.55 18.92 -10.20
CA GLN A 96 -12.41 19.61 -11.16
C GLN A 96 -11.75 20.89 -11.69
N PHE A 97 -11.15 21.68 -10.80
CA PHE A 97 -10.41 22.89 -11.19
C PHE A 97 -9.29 22.56 -12.19
N MET A 98 -8.50 21.52 -11.90
CA MET A 98 -7.41 21.10 -12.78
C MET A 98 -7.91 20.51 -14.10
N ASN A 99 -8.95 19.68 -14.05
CA ASN A 99 -9.54 19.03 -15.23
C ASN A 99 -10.20 20.02 -16.19
N ASN A 100 -10.59 21.20 -15.71
CA ASN A 100 -11.13 22.28 -16.55
C ASN A 100 -10.02 23.03 -17.31
N GLY A 101 -9.30 22.33 -18.21
CA GLY A 101 -8.33 22.93 -19.14
C GLY A 101 -6.99 23.36 -18.54
N ARG A 102 -6.67 22.96 -17.30
CA ARG A 102 -5.44 23.37 -16.58
C ARG A 102 -4.39 22.26 -16.45
N THR A 103 -4.61 21.13 -17.12
CA THR A 103 -3.76 19.92 -17.06
C THR A 103 -2.40 20.08 -17.76
N ALA A 104 -2.22 21.15 -18.55
CA ALA A 104 -0.95 21.50 -19.19
C ALA A 104 0.11 22.08 -18.22
N TRP A 105 -0.23 22.22 -16.94
CA TRP A 105 0.70 22.68 -15.89
C TRP A 105 0.65 21.74 -14.69
N ARG A 106 1.70 21.82 -13.87
CA ARG A 106 1.75 21.08 -12.61
C ARG A 106 1.04 21.81 -11.50
N TYR A 107 0.50 21.03 -10.57
CA TYR A 107 -0.01 21.53 -9.31
C TYR A 107 0.89 21.09 -8.14
N GLN A 108 0.79 21.82 -7.03
CA GLN A 108 1.37 21.45 -5.75
C GLN A 108 0.32 21.70 -4.66
N THR A 109 0.24 20.80 -3.68
CA THR A 109 -0.60 20.99 -2.49
C THR A 109 0.24 21.38 -1.29
N PHE A 110 -0.38 22.10 -0.36
CA PHE A 110 0.22 22.55 0.89
C PHE A 110 -0.79 22.40 2.04
N GLY A 111 -0.52 21.48 2.97
CA GLY A 111 -1.38 21.20 4.12
C GLY A 111 -2.60 20.31 3.81
N VAL A 112 -2.61 19.57 2.69
CA VAL A 112 -3.65 18.59 2.38
C VAL A 112 -3.44 17.26 3.13
N GLY A 113 -2.19 16.88 3.36
CA GLY A 113 -1.78 15.61 3.94
C GLY A 113 -1.77 14.46 2.93
N ASP A 114 -1.59 13.25 3.46
CA ASP A 114 -1.41 12.02 2.67
C ASP A 114 -2.52 11.75 1.62
N PRO A 115 -3.81 12.07 1.85
CA PRO A 115 -4.82 11.89 0.81
C PRO A 115 -4.60 12.74 -0.43
N GLY A 116 -3.80 13.81 -0.36
CA GLY A 116 -3.41 14.61 -1.52
C GLY A 116 -2.81 13.76 -2.64
N ALA A 117 -2.18 12.63 -2.32
CA ALA A 117 -1.67 11.68 -3.32
C ALA A 117 -2.78 11.09 -4.23
N ARG A 118 -4.03 11.01 -3.73
CA ARG A 118 -5.19 10.55 -4.52
C ARG A 118 -5.52 11.50 -5.67
N LEU A 119 -5.11 12.77 -5.63
CA LEU A 119 -5.29 13.69 -6.76
C LEU A 119 -4.67 13.13 -8.05
N GLY A 120 -3.57 12.39 -7.96
CA GLY A 120 -2.93 11.75 -9.12
C GLY A 120 -3.80 10.69 -9.82
N THR A 121 -4.87 10.22 -9.19
CA THR A 121 -5.88 9.34 -9.82
C THR A 121 -7.15 10.06 -10.25
N MET A 122 -7.32 11.32 -9.84
CA MET A 122 -8.52 12.14 -10.09
C MET A 122 -8.32 13.17 -11.20
N THR A 123 -7.08 13.50 -11.54
CA THR A 123 -6.72 14.44 -12.61
C THR A 123 -5.50 13.94 -13.39
N PRO A 124 -5.42 14.18 -14.72
CA PRO A 124 -4.21 13.90 -15.49
C PRO A 124 -3.14 15.00 -15.33
N ALA A 125 -3.45 16.09 -14.62
CA ALA A 125 -2.43 17.06 -14.25
C ALA A 125 -1.37 16.39 -13.37
N THR A 126 -0.09 16.74 -13.57
CA THR A 126 1.01 16.11 -12.82
C THR A 126 1.46 16.99 -11.66
N THR A 127 2.15 16.41 -10.69
CA THR A 127 2.84 17.12 -9.62
C THR A 127 4.30 16.64 -9.52
N ILE A 128 5.17 17.45 -8.91
CA ILE A 128 6.55 17.04 -8.61
C ILE A 128 6.70 16.39 -7.24
N ASP A 129 5.63 16.40 -6.45
CA ASP A 129 5.58 15.85 -5.10
C ASP A 129 4.77 14.55 -5.07
N GLY A 130 4.78 13.86 -3.93
CA GLY A 130 4.04 12.62 -3.75
C GLY A 130 4.56 11.79 -2.60
N THR A 131 3.81 10.74 -2.27
CA THR A 131 4.09 9.86 -1.12
C THR A 131 5.29 8.95 -1.33
N TYR A 132 5.76 8.78 -2.57
CA TYR A 132 6.97 8.00 -2.85
C TYR A 132 8.22 8.88 -2.98
N TYR A 133 8.53 9.59 -1.90
CA TYR A 133 9.54 10.64 -1.88
C TYR A 133 10.99 10.17 -2.04
N THR A 134 11.28 8.90 -1.77
CA THR A 134 12.61 8.30 -1.97
C THR A 134 12.93 8.04 -3.44
N ALA A 135 11.91 7.89 -4.30
CA ALA A 135 12.08 7.68 -5.74
C ALA A 135 12.05 8.99 -6.55
N ARG A 136 12.09 10.15 -5.88
CA ARG A 136 12.08 11.45 -6.56
C ARG A 136 13.31 11.61 -7.43
N ARG A 137 13.07 12.07 -8.66
CA ARG A 137 14.13 12.46 -9.59
C ARG A 137 14.47 13.95 -9.54
N VAL A 138 13.60 14.75 -8.93
CA VAL A 138 13.76 16.20 -8.80
C VAL A 138 14.85 16.50 -7.75
N PRO A 139 16.03 17.02 -8.12
CA PRO A 139 17.18 17.07 -7.22
C PRO A 139 16.97 17.95 -5.97
N VAL A 140 16.14 18.99 -6.06
CA VAL A 140 15.81 19.86 -4.93
C VAL A 140 14.97 19.13 -3.87
N LEU A 141 14.15 18.16 -4.28
CA LEU A 141 13.31 17.37 -3.40
C LEU A 141 13.93 16.03 -3.00
N ALA A 142 14.82 15.48 -3.82
CA ALA A 142 15.54 14.25 -3.52
C ALA A 142 16.61 14.46 -2.44
N ARG A 143 17.20 15.67 -2.39
CA ARG A 143 18.28 16.03 -1.44
C ARG A 143 17.82 16.86 -0.25
N SER A 144 16.52 17.11 -0.13
CA SER A 144 15.97 17.95 0.94
C SER A 144 15.81 17.22 2.27
N GLY A 145 15.68 15.90 2.26
CA GLY A 145 15.36 15.11 3.45
C GLY A 145 13.91 15.25 3.95
N ILE A 146 13.04 15.95 3.23
CA ILE A 146 11.62 16.10 3.61
C ILE A 146 10.73 15.04 2.96
N GLY A 147 9.72 14.59 3.70
CA GLY A 147 8.72 13.61 3.25
C GLY A 147 7.88 14.11 2.09
N MET A 148 7.13 15.21 2.24
CA MET A 148 6.35 15.84 1.16
C MET A 148 6.47 17.36 1.23
N LEU A 149 6.44 18.05 0.08
CA LEU A 149 6.34 19.52 0.07
C LEU A 149 5.05 19.98 0.75
N ASP A 150 3.99 19.18 0.63
CA ASP A 150 2.73 19.40 1.31
C ASP A 150 2.86 19.58 2.84
N ALA A 151 3.81 18.86 3.44
CA ALA A 151 4.14 18.91 4.87
C ALA A 151 5.50 19.58 5.15
N ALA A 152 6.05 20.36 4.20
CA ALA A 152 7.41 20.91 4.32
C ALA A 152 7.65 21.71 5.60
N LEU A 153 6.68 22.53 6.03
CA LEU A 153 6.82 23.36 7.25
C LEU A 153 6.76 22.55 8.55
N TRP A 154 6.29 21.30 8.50
CA TRP A 154 6.36 20.38 9.64
C TRP A 154 7.78 19.79 9.78
N TRP A 155 8.40 19.39 8.66
CA TRP A 155 9.77 18.84 8.64
C TRP A 155 10.86 19.92 8.79
N ASP A 156 10.65 21.06 8.16
CA ASP A 156 11.57 22.20 8.13
C ASP A 156 10.78 23.49 8.48
N PRO A 157 10.58 23.77 9.78
CA PRO A 157 9.86 24.97 10.22
C PRO A 157 10.47 26.29 9.75
N SER A 158 11.76 26.29 9.39
CA SER A 158 12.45 27.46 8.83
C SER A 158 12.02 27.78 7.39
N GLY A 159 11.33 26.85 6.71
CA GLY A 159 10.89 26.97 5.33
C GLY A 159 12.02 27.01 4.31
N THR A 160 13.24 26.62 4.67
CA THR A 160 14.41 26.68 3.79
C THR A 160 14.23 25.80 2.56
N THR A 161 13.78 24.57 2.76
CA THR A 161 13.50 23.63 1.68
C THR A 161 12.37 24.11 0.79
N LEU A 162 11.29 24.64 1.40
CA LEU A 162 10.15 25.20 0.67
C LEU A 162 10.60 26.34 -0.25
N ARG A 163 11.40 27.29 0.26
CA ARG A 163 11.95 28.39 -0.55
C ARG A 163 12.77 27.88 -1.73
N ARG A 164 13.64 26.88 -1.52
CA ARG A 164 14.44 26.27 -2.60
C ARG A 164 13.55 25.61 -3.66
N ALA A 165 12.50 24.91 -3.24
CA ALA A 165 11.57 24.26 -4.18
C ALA A 165 10.76 25.29 -4.98
N LEU A 166 10.26 26.34 -4.32
CA LEU A 166 9.53 27.42 -4.98
C LEU A 166 10.42 28.24 -5.93
N ALA A 167 11.71 28.41 -5.62
CA ALA A 167 12.67 29.10 -6.49
C ALA A 167 12.83 28.42 -7.86
N VAL A 168 12.53 27.12 -7.97
CA VAL A 168 12.58 26.35 -9.22
C VAL A 168 11.18 26.00 -9.76
N ALA A 169 10.12 26.61 -9.24
CA ALA A 169 8.74 26.33 -9.65
C ALA A 169 8.52 26.46 -11.16
N ASN A 170 9.10 27.49 -11.78
CA ASN A 170 9.01 27.71 -13.22
C ASN A 170 9.70 26.61 -14.04
N HIS A 171 10.88 26.15 -13.59
CA HIS A 171 11.60 25.08 -14.25
C HIS A 171 10.79 23.77 -14.30
N TYR A 172 9.96 23.55 -13.27
CA TYR A 172 9.08 22.38 -13.19
C TYR A 172 7.63 22.67 -13.60
N SER A 173 7.33 23.81 -14.25
CA SER A 173 5.98 24.18 -14.70
C SER A 173 4.92 24.13 -13.59
N ILE A 174 5.29 24.44 -12.34
CA ILE A 174 4.33 24.52 -11.23
C ILE A 174 3.57 25.84 -11.35
N ARG A 175 2.32 25.75 -11.79
CA ARG A 175 1.44 26.91 -11.95
C ARG A 175 0.47 27.07 -10.80
N TRP A 176 -0.07 25.96 -10.30
CA TRP A 176 -1.17 25.98 -9.35
C TRP A 176 -0.73 25.47 -7.98
N ALA A 177 -1.01 26.25 -6.95
CA ALA A 177 -0.78 25.89 -5.57
C ALA A 177 -2.11 25.86 -4.81
N PHE A 178 -2.42 24.74 -4.17
CA PHE A 178 -3.63 24.54 -3.38
C PHE A 178 -3.23 24.51 -1.89
N VAL A 179 -3.68 25.50 -1.13
CA VAL A 179 -3.21 25.75 0.22
C VAL A 179 -4.35 25.59 1.21
N LEU A 180 -4.16 24.69 2.18
CA LEU A 180 -5.06 24.48 3.32
C LEU A 180 -4.44 24.95 4.63
N ASP A 181 -3.10 25.06 4.67
CA ASP A 181 -2.36 25.61 5.80
C ASP A 181 -1.91 27.05 5.48
N PRO A 182 -2.50 28.07 6.12
CA PRO A 182 -2.22 29.47 5.82
C PRO A 182 -0.74 29.86 6.00
N ARG A 183 0.05 29.08 6.74
CA ARG A 183 1.48 29.35 6.96
C ARG A 183 2.30 29.36 5.66
N TYR A 184 1.80 28.71 4.60
CA TYR A 184 2.46 28.69 3.29
C TYR A 184 2.27 29.97 2.46
N GLY A 185 1.24 30.78 2.76
CA GLY A 185 0.87 31.94 1.94
C GLY A 185 2.00 32.98 1.79
N SER A 186 2.73 33.27 2.88
CA SER A 186 3.85 34.22 2.84
C SER A 186 5.00 33.76 1.94
N TYR A 187 5.27 32.46 1.90
CA TYR A 187 6.30 31.86 1.04
C TYR A 187 5.89 31.89 -0.44
N LEU A 188 4.62 31.61 -0.73
CA LEU A 188 4.07 31.67 -2.09
C LEU A 188 4.08 33.09 -2.64
N HIS A 189 3.65 34.06 -1.82
CA HIS A 189 3.70 35.47 -2.18
C HIS A 189 5.14 35.93 -2.46
N ALA A 190 6.10 35.55 -1.61
CA ALA A 190 7.52 35.86 -1.84
C ALA A 190 8.10 35.19 -3.09
N ALA A 191 7.55 34.04 -3.50
CA ALA A 191 7.91 33.36 -4.74
C ALA A 191 7.18 33.89 -6.00
N GLY A 192 6.35 34.93 -5.86
CA GLY A 192 5.63 35.55 -6.98
C GLY A 192 4.32 34.87 -7.37
N PHE A 193 3.79 33.97 -6.54
CA PHE A 193 2.44 33.44 -6.72
C PHE A 193 1.41 34.49 -6.32
N VAL A 194 0.29 34.54 -7.02
CA VAL A 194 -0.81 35.48 -6.83
C VAL A 194 -2.06 34.72 -6.37
N PRO A 195 -2.75 35.17 -5.31
CA PRO A 195 -3.96 34.50 -4.85
C PRO A 195 -5.09 34.63 -5.88
N ARG A 196 -5.94 33.61 -5.93
CA ARG A 196 -7.13 33.49 -6.78
C ARG A 196 -8.35 33.18 -5.92
N GLU A 197 -9.52 33.10 -6.56
CA GLU A 197 -10.76 32.71 -5.90
C GLU A 197 -10.58 31.34 -5.21
N PRO A 198 -10.87 31.24 -3.91
CA PRO A 198 -10.73 29.99 -3.16
C PRO A 198 -11.76 28.97 -3.63
N LEU A 199 -11.41 27.69 -3.50
CA LEU A 199 -12.34 26.59 -3.76
C LEU A 199 -13.15 26.24 -2.49
N PRO A 200 -14.32 25.59 -2.64
CA PRO A 200 -15.08 25.06 -1.52
C PRO A 200 -14.21 24.23 -0.56
N GLY A 201 -14.56 24.27 0.74
CA GLY A 201 -13.79 23.57 1.78
C GLY A 201 -12.57 24.33 2.30
N GLY A 202 -12.50 25.65 2.04
CA GLY A 202 -11.44 26.53 2.57
C GLY A 202 -10.08 26.26 1.92
N ILE A 203 -10.08 25.94 0.63
CA ILE A 203 -8.87 25.66 -0.15
C ILE A 203 -8.48 26.94 -0.87
N GLU A 204 -7.42 27.60 -0.42
CA GLU A 204 -6.87 28.76 -1.12
C GLU A 204 -6.20 28.32 -2.41
N VAL A 205 -6.40 29.09 -3.48
CA VAL A 205 -5.78 28.85 -4.78
C VAL A 205 -4.78 29.96 -5.06
N TRP A 206 -3.56 29.56 -5.40
CA TRP A 206 -2.48 30.46 -5.75
C TRP A 206 -1.97 30.13 -7.16
N GLU A 207 -1.77 31.15 -7.98
CA GLU A 207 -1.29 31.02 -9.35
C GLU A 207 0.09 31.63 -9.53
N ASN A 208 1.00 30.88 -10.14
CA ASN A 208 2.23 31.40 -10.68
C ASN A 208 2.03 31.78 -12.17
N PRO A 209 1.89 33.08 -12.50
CA PRO A 209 1.57 33.52 -13.85
C PRO A 209 2.70 33.21 -14.85
N THR A 210 3.94 33.11 -14.36
CA THR A 210 5.15 32.93 -15.17
C THR A 210 5.46 31.46 -15.50
N ALA A 211 4.70 30.51 -14.96
CA ALA A 211 4.93 29.09 -15.17
C ALA A 211 4.72 28.69 -16.64
N PRO A 212 5.75 28.14 -17.32
CA PRO A 212 5.63 27.69 -18.70
C PRO A 212 4.75 26.43 -18.78
N ARG A 213 4.09 26.24 -19.93
CA ARG A 213 3.36 25.00 -20.22
C ARG A 213 4.30 23.81 -20.24
N LEU A 214 3.81 22.66 -19.77
CA LEU A 214 4.53 21.40 -19.88
C LEU A 214 4.70 21.00 -21.34
N PRO A 215 5.89 20.52 -21.74
CA PRO A 215 6.06 19.84 -23.02
C PRO A 215 5.12 18.62 -23.09
N ALA A 216 4.49 18.38 -24.23
CA ALA A 216 3.56 17.26 -24.40
C ALA A 216 4.17 15.89 -24.08
N ALA A 217 5.49 15.73 -24.30
CA ALA A 217 6.23 14.52 -23.93
C ALA A 217 6.30 14.31 -22.41
N ALA A 218 6.35 15.37 -21.61
CA ALA A 218 6.43 15.30 -20.15
C ALA A 218 5.09 14.93 -19.48
N LEU A 219 3.99 14.94 -20.25
CA LEU A 219 2.65 14.52 -19.81
C LEU A 219 2.40 13.02 -20.04
N ARG A 220 3.34 12.30 -20.65
CA ARG A 220 3.21 10.87 -20.93
C ARG A 220 4.09 10.08 -19.97
N PHE A 221 3.56 8.96 -19.47
CA PHE A 221 4.41 7.94 -18.88
C PHE A 221 5.36 7.41 -19.96
N GLY A 222 6.64 7.24 -19.61
CA GLY A 222 7.61 6.63 -20.51
C GLY A 222 7.21 5.19 -20.86
N VAL A 223 7.76 4.67 -21.96
CA VAL A 223 7.63 3.24 -22.28
C VAL A 223 8.22 2.44 -21.10
N PRO A 224 7.51 1.42 -20.57
CA PRO A 224 8.06 0.61 -19.49
C PRO A 224 9.35 -0.06 -19.97
N ASP A 225 10.39 0.02 -19.14
CA ASP A 225 11.62 -0.73 -19.36
C ASP A 225 11.40 -2.22 -19.07
N VAL A 226 12.40 -3.05 -19.35
CA VAL A 226 12.33 -4.51 -19.12
C VAL A 226 11.95 -4.81 -17.66
N GLN A 227 12.51 -4.06 -16.72
CA GLN A 227 12.20 -4.18 -15.30
C GLN A 227 10.73 -3.83 -15.02
N GLY A 228 10.22 -2.73 -15.58
CA GLY A 228 8.82 -2.33 -15.46
C GLY A 228 7.85 -3.36 -16.03
N VAL A 229 8.18 -3.97 -17.17
CA VAL A 229 7.38 -5.08 -17.74
C VAL A 229 7.39 -6.28 -16.81
N LEU A 230 8.57 -6.73 -16.36
CA LEU A 230 8.69 -7.86 -15.44
C LEU A 230 7.87 -7.64 -14.16
N TRP A 231 8.01 -6.48 -13.51
CA TRP A 231 7.27 -6.17 -12.29
C TRP A 231 5.76 -5.99 -12.53
N GLY A 232 5.36 -5.54 -13.72
CA GLY A 232 3.96 -5.40 -14.11
C GLY A 232 3.27 -6.73 -14.41
N THR A 233 3.99 -7.72 -14.95
CA THR A 233 3.40 -8.99 -15.43
C THR A 233 3.70 -10.19 -14.57
N LEU A 234 4.90 -10.30 -13.99
CA LEU A 234 5.38 -11.51 -13.33
C LEU A 234 4.56 -11.90 -12.07
N PRO A 235 4.14 -10.96 -11.19
CA PRO A 235 3.29 -11.30 -10.06
C PRO A 235 1.91 -11.86 -10.48
N LEU A 236 1.27 -11.24 -11.48
CA LEU A 236 -0.02 -11.67 -12.01
C LEU A 236 0.09 -13.03 -12.72
N ALA A 237 1.14 -13.23 -13.52
CA ALA A 237 1.41 -14.49 -14.19
C ALA A 237 1.70 -15.62 -13.18
N SER A 238 2.47 -15.35 -12.13
CA SER A 238 2.75 -16.31 -11.06
C SER A 238 1.48 -16.69 -10.31
N PHE A 239 0.61 -15.72 -9.99
CA PHE A 239 -0.68 -15.98 -9.36
C PHE A 239 -1.59 -16.82 -10.26
N ALA A 240 -1.70 -16.48 -11.55
CA ALA A 240 -2.46 -17.25 -12.52
C ALA A 240 -1.94 -18.69 -12.66
N LEU A 241 -0.62 -18.87 -12.67
CA LEU A 241 0.00 -20.20 -12.71
C LEU A 241 -0.34 -21.04 -11.47
N VAL A 242 -0.31 -20.44 -10.27
CA VAL A 242 -0.70 -21.13 -9.04
C VAL A 242 -2.17 -21.57 -9.10
N LEU A 243 -3.07 -20.70 -9.56
CA LEU A 243 -4.49 -21.06 -9.74
C LEU A 243 -4.67 -22.21 -10.73
N LEU A 244 -3.95 -22.18 -11.85
CA LEU A 244 -3.97 -23.26 -12.85
C LEU A 244 -3.49 -24.58 -12.25
N LEU A 245 -2.37 -24.59 -11.53
CA LEU A 245 -1.84 -25.79 -10.90
C LEU A 245 -2.80 -26.36 -9.83
N ALA A 246 -3.40 -25.49 -9.01
CA ALA A 246 -4.38 -25.90 -8.00
C ALA A 246 -5.66 -26.47 -8.63
N ALA A 247 -6.12 -25.89 -9.73
CA ALA A 247 -7.27 -26.40 -10.48
C ALA A 247 -6.97 -27.78 -11.09
N VAL A 248 -5.79 -27.96 -11.70
CA VAL A 248 -5.36 -29.25 -12.25
C VAL A 248 -5.29 -30.32 -11.16
N GLN A 249 -4.73 -30.00 -9.99
CA GLN A 249 -4.69 -30.95 -8.86
C GLN A 249 -6.09 -31.30 -8.33
N SER A 250 -7.00 -30.33 -8.30
CA SER A 250 -8.37 -30.54 -7.84
C SER A 250 -9.15 -31.44 -8.82
N VAL A 251 -8.96 -31.25 -10.13
CA VAL A 251 -9.53 -32.12 -11.17
C VAL A 251 -8.89 -33.51 -11.13
N ALA A 252 -7.56 -33.61 -10.96
CA ALA A 252 -6.87 -34.89 -10.83
C ALA A 252 -7.32 -35.67 -9.58
N GLY A 253 -7.51 -34.99 -8.45
CA GLY A 253 -8.04 -35.59 -7.22
C GLY A 253 -9.52 -36.01 -7.31
N LEU A 254 -10.31 -35.37 -8.19
CA LEU A 254 -11.67 -35.81 -8.53
C LEU A 254 -11.68 -37.04 -9.45
N LEU A 255 -10.61 -37.24 -10.24
CA LEU A 255 -10.46 -38.36 -11.18
C LEU A 255 -9.79 -39.59 -10.54
N GLU A 256 -9.14 -39.46 -9.39
CA GLU A 256 -8.69 -40.62 -8.62
C GLU A 256 -9.91 -41.36 -8.04
N PRO A 257 -10.16 -42.63 -8.42
CA PRO A 257 -11.22 -43.41 -7.81
C PRO A 257 -10.86 -43.63 -6.35
N ASN A 258 -11.78 -43.24 -5.46
CA ASN A 258 -11.75 -43.42 -4.01
C ASN A 258 -11.19 -44.80 -3.63
N ARG A 259 -9.86 -44.89 -3.46
CA ARG A 259 -9.17 -46.12 -3.09
C ARG A 259 -9.37 -46.28 -1.59
N LYS A 260 -10.55 -46.83 -1.30
CA LYS A 260 -11.02 -47.43 -0.03
C LYS A 260 -10.07 -47.21 1.14
N ARG A 261 -10.57 -46.51 2.17
CA ARG A 261 -10.29 -46.88 3.56
C ARG A 261 -10.53 -48.40 3.68
N GLN A 262 -9.48 -49.20 3.52
CA GLN A 262 -9.50 -50.59 3.93
C GLN A 262 -9.51 -50.58 5.45
N THR A 263 -10.71 -50.56 6.02
CA THR A 263 -10.95 -51.17 7.31
C THR A 263 -10.68 -52.66 7.11
N THR A 264 -9.47 -53.11 7.46
CA THR A 264 -9.23 -54.53 7.71
C THR A 264 -10.21 -54.98 8.79
N PRO A 265 -11.10 -55.96 8.55
CA PRO A 265 -11.88 -56.55 9.62
C PRO A 265 -10.92 -57.31 10.52
N VAL A 266 -10.93 -57.01 11.81
CA VAL A 266 -10.25 -57.81 12.83
C VAL A 266 -10.82 -59.24 12.74
N PRO A 267 -9.98 -60.30 12.66
CA PRO A 267 -10.49 -61.66 12.63
C PRO A 267 -11.17 -61.98 13.96
N SER A 268 -12.47 -62.25 13.93
CA SER A 268 -13.20 -62.85 15.04
C SER A 268 -12.79 -64.30 15.17
N GLY A 269 -11.74 -64.57 15.93
CA GLY A 269 -11.24 -65.91 16.17
C GLY A 269 -10.51 -65.99 17.49
N LEU A 270 -11.28 -66.17 18.57
CA LEU A 270 -10.93 -66.94 19.77
C LEU A 270 -12.16 -66.93 20.69
N ARG A 271 -13.07 -67.89 20.48
CA ARG A 271 -14.03 -68.32 21.51
C ARG A 271 -13.23 -69.07 22.59
N PRO A 272 -13.27 -68.68 23.86
CA PRO A 272 -12.92 -69.60 24.93
C PRO A 272 -14.02 -70.65 25.01
N GLN A 273 -13.65 -71.92 24.80
CA GLN A 273 -14.51 -73.05 25.14
C GLN A 273 -14.77 -73.03 26.64
N ALA A 274 -16.04 -73.08 27.03
CA ALA A 274 -16.44 -73.49 28.35
C ALA A 274 -16.11 -74.98 28.51
N VAL A 275 -15.26 -75.33 29.48
CA VAL A 275 -15.20 -76.67 30.05
C VAL A 275 -15.50 -76.51 31.53
N GLY A 276 -16.60 -77.12 31.95
CA GLY A 276 -17.13 -77.04 33.30
C GLY A 276 -16.42 -77.97 34.29
N SER A 277 -16.60 -77.60 35.56
CA SER A 277 -16.70 -78.43 36.78
C SER A 277 -15.95 -79.77 36.82
N ARG A 278 -14.99 -79.88 37.75
CA ARG A 278 -15.15 -80.58 39.03
C ARG A 278 -14.11 -80.09 40.03
#